data_AF-A0A662SC96-F1
#
_entry.id   AF-A0A662SC96-F1
#
_cell.length_a   1.000
_cell.length_b   1.000
_cell.length_c   1.000
_cell.angle_alpha   90.00
_cell.angle_beta   90.00
_cell.angle_gamma   90.00
#
_symmetry.space_group_name_H-M   'P 1'
#
loop_
_entity.id
_entity.type
_entity.pdbx_description
1 polymer ?
#
loop_
_entity_poly.entity_id
_entity_poly.type
_entity_poly.pdbx_seq_one_letter_code
_entity_poly.pdbx_strand_id
1 'polypeptide(L)'
;MHQQHVYVSGQLLCDGAGVAGAPMHVVVWHYKSSTPVCDGVTGGDGVAVCERSIGGASKGYYVQLDVSITWQGQTYYATTGFTPH
;
A
#
# COMPACT_ATOMS: atom_id res chain seq x y z
N MET A 1 -17.47 -0.42 -18.65
CA MET A 1 -16.50 0.41 -17.91
C MET A 1 -15.40 -0.52 -17.44
N HIS A 2 -14.13 -0.31 -17.80
CA HIS A 2 -13.03 -1.14 -17.31
C HIS A 2 -12.64 -0.66 -15.91
N GLN A 3 -12.92 -1.46 -14.88
CA GLN A 3 -12.34 -1.22 -13.56
C GLN A 3 -10.86 -1.61 -13.63
N GLN A 4 -9.97 -0.62 -13.51
CA GLN A 4 -8.55 -0.88 -13.28
C GLN A 4 -8.36 -1.06 -11.77
N HIS A 5 -7.64 -2.11 -11.39
CA HIS A 5 -7.32 -2.44 -10.01
C HIS A 5 -5.80 -2.39 -9.82
N VAL A 6 -5.38 -1.92 -8.66
CA VAL A 6 -3.98 -1.94 -8.24
C VAL A 6 -3.88 -2.72 -6.95
N TYR A 7 -2.93 -3.62 -6.92
CA TYR A 7 -2.55 -4.40 -5.75
C TYR A 7 -1.25 -3.83 -5.22
N VAL A 8 -1.26 -3.43 -3.94
CA VAL A 8 -0.07 -2.94 -3.23
C VAL A 8 0.27 -3.97 -2.17
N SER A 9 1.51 -4.44 -2.19
CA SER A 9 2.04 -5.36 -1.19
C SER A 9 3.16 -4.70 -0.40
N GLY A 10 3.15 -4.86 0.91
CA GLY A 10 4.27 -4.53 1.80
C GLY A 10 4.77 -5.80 2.47
N GLN A 11 6.09 -5.90 2.68
CA GLN A 11 6.71 -7.01 3.37
C GLN A 11 7.51 -6.52 4.58
N LEU A 12 7.27 -7.13 5.74
CA LEU A 12 8.07 -6.93 6.94
C LEU A 12 8.81 -8.22 7.30
N LEU A 13 10.13 -8.12 7.36
CA LEU A 13 11.03 -9.20 7.77
C LEU A 13 11.77 -8.80 9.05
N CYS A 14 11.93 -9.75 9.96
CA CYS A 14 12.79 -9.65 11.13
C CYS A 14 13.79 -10.81 11.09
N ASP A 15 15.09 -10.50 10.98
CA ASP A 15 16.16 -11.49 10.83
C ASP A 15 15.92 -12.51 9.69
N GLY A 16 15.28 -12.05 8.61
CA GLY A 16 14.94 -12.87 7.45
C GLY A 16 13.65 -13.70 7.59
N ALA A 17 13.00 -13.69 8.76
CA ALA A 17 11.70 -14.32 8.97
C ALA A 17 10.55 -13.34 8.76
N GLY A 18 9.45 -13.82 8.17
CA GLY A 18 8.22 -13.05 8.01
C GLY A 18 7.60 -12.67 9.34
N VAL A 19 7.23 -11.40 9.49
CA VAL A 19 6.52 -10.91 10.69
C VAL A 19 5.02 -10.95 10.44
N ALA A 20 4.30 -11.82 11.13
CA ALA A 20 2.84 -11.90 11.03
C ALA A 20 2.11 -10.93 11.97
N GLY A 21 0.90 -10.52 11.58
CA GLY A 21 0.01 -9.73 12.42
C GLY A 21 0.38 -8.25 12.56
N ALA A 22 1.40 -7.78 11.85
CA ALA A 22 1.74 -6.36 11.78
C ALA A 22 0.75 -5.63 10.85
N PRO A 23 0.03 -4.60 11.33
CA PRO A 23 -0.83 -3.77 10.49
C PRO A 23 0.00 -2.95 9.48
N MET A 24 -0.43 -3.00 8.22
CA MET A 24 0.02 -2.17 7.12
C MET A 24 -1.02 -1.09 6.83
N HIS A 25 -0.58 0.15 6.73
CA HIS A 25 -1.38 1.30 6.31
C HIS A 25 -0.76 1.89 5.05
N VAL A 26 -1.54 2.05 3.99
CA VAL A 26 -1.11 2.74 2.76
C VAL A 26 -1.74 4.12 2.72
N VAL A 27 -0.94 5.14 3.01
CA VAL A 27 -1.27 6.56 2.93
C VAL A 27 -0.95 7.06 1.51
N VAL A 28 -1.90 6.78 0.64
CA VAL A 28 -2.52 7.73 -0.26
C VAL A 28 -1.75 8.46 -1.38
N TRP A 29 -2.06 7.98 -2.59
CA TRP A 29 -2.52 8.74 -3.77
C TRP A 29 -2.75 10.26 -3.59
N HIS A 30 -1.80 11.08 -4.01
CA HIS A 30 -2.03 12.51 -4.19
C HIS A 30 -3.02 12.77 -5.35
N TYR A 31 -4.30 12.48 -5.18
CA TYR A 31 -5.35 12.95 -6.08
C TYR A 31 -5.70 14.40 -5.76
N LYS A 32 -6.13 15.16 -6.76
CA LYS A 32 -6.51 16.57 -6.62
C LYS A 32 -7.65 16.83 -5.61
N SER A 33 -8.42 15.81 -5.20
CA SER A 33 -9.63 15.96 -4.38
C SER A 33 -9.87 14.90 -3.30
N SER A 34 -9.04 13.86 -3.18
CA SER A 34 -9.23 12.85 -2.13
C SER A 34 -7.92 12.22 -1.68
N THR A 35 -7.87 11.89 -0.39
CA THR A 35 -6.78 11.16 0.24
C THR A 35 -7.30 9.80 0.71
N PRO A 36 -7.59 8.88 -0.23
CA PRO A 36 -7.97 7.52 0.12
C PRO A 36 -6.86 6.60 0.66
N VAL A 37 -7.19 5.90 1.74
CA VAL A 37 -6.34 4.92 2.43
C VAL A 37 -6.68 3.48 2.04
N CYS A 38 -5.76 2.56 2.33
CA CYS A 38 -5.93 1.13 2.13
C CYS A 38 -5.12 0.39 3.20
N ASP A 39 -5.73 -0.57 3.87
CA ASP A 39 -5.14 -1.25 5.02
C ASP A 39 -4.96 -2.75 4.73
N GLY A 40 -3.95 -3.34 5.34
CA GLY A 40 -3.69 -4.78 5.28
C GLY A 40 -3.04 -5.29 6.56
N VAL A 41 -2.94 -6.60 6.72
CA VAL A 41 -2.23 -7.23 7.84
C VAL A 41 -1.28 -8.27 7.28
N THR A 42 -0.06 -8.30 7.81
CA THR A 42 0.99 -9.21 7.34
C THR A 42 0.67 -10.67 7.70
N GLY A 43 0.84 -11.57 6.74
CA GLY A 43 0.73 -13.02 6.90
C GLY A 43 1.99 -13.65 7.52
N GLY A 44 2.02 -14.99 7.58
CA GLY A 44 3.18 -15.75 8.10
C GLY A 44 4.46 -15.58 7.28
N ASP A 45 4.33 -15.13 6.04
CA ASP A 45 5.41 -14.74 5.12
C ASP A 45 5.86 -13.27 5.27
N GLY A 46 5.24 -12.54 6.21
CA GLY A 46 5.48 -11.13 6.45
C GLY A 46 4.82 -10.20 5.42
N VAL A 47 3.97 -10.72 4.53
CA VAL A 47 3.39 -9.95 3.44
C VAL A 47 1.97 -9.50 3.79
N ALA A 48 1.72 -8.19 3.65
CA ALA A 48 0.38 -7.61 3.67
C ALA A 48 0.04 -7.15 2.25
N VAL A 49 -1.19 -7.43 1.80
CA VAL A 49 -1.69 -6.99 0.49
C VAL A 49 -2.94 -6.14 0.70
N CYS A 50 -3.04 -5.09 -0.08
CA CYS A 50 -4.18 -4.20 -0.11
C CYS A 50 -4.55 -3.93 -1.58
N GLU A 51 -5.85 -3.97 -1.88
CA GLU A 51 -6.36 -3.77 -3.24
C GLU A 51 -7.14 -2.47 -3.31
N ARG A 52 -6.97 -1.74 -4.42
CA ARG A 52 -7.73 -0.53 -4.67
C ARG A 52 -8.19 -0.42 -6.13
N SER A 53 -9.46 -0.10 -6.32
CA SER A 53 -9.96 0.34 -7.62
C SER A 53 -9.48 1.75 -7.93
N ILE A 54 -8.90 1.92 -9.11
CA ILE A 54 -8.31 3.18 -9.59
C ILE A 54 -9.13 3.79 -10.74
N GLY A 55 -10.40 3.40 -10.88
CA GLY A 55 -11.27 3.91 -11.95
C GLY A 55 -11.45 5.43 -11.97
N GLY A 56 -11.15 6.12 -10.86
CA GLY A 56 -11.14 7.59 -10.78
C GLY A 56 -9.75 8.24 -10.95
N ALA A 57 -8.71 7.45 -11.20
CA ALA A 57 -7.36 7.97 -11.34
C ALA A 57 -7.18 8.73 -12.65
N SER A 58 -6.50 9.89 -12.59
CA SER A 58 -6.19 10.67 -13.80
C SER A 58 -5.14 9.93 -14.62
N LYS A 59 -5.50 9.50 -15.84
CA LYS A 59 -4.57 8.90 -16.80
C LYS A 59 -3.36 9.81 -17.03
N GLY A 60 -2.16 9.24 -17.03
CA GLY A 60 -0.90 9.97 -17.19
C GLY A 60 -0.42 10.74 -15.97
N TYR A 61 -1.14 10.70 -14.84
CA TYR A 61 -0.71 11.33 -13.59
C TYR A 61 0.04 10.33 -12.71
N TYR A 62 1.26 10.68 -12.27
CA TYR A 62 2.02 9.84 -11.35
C TYR A 62 1.37 9.84 -9.97
N VAL A 63 1.04 8.65 -9.49
CA VAL A 63 0.52 8.39 -8.16
C VAL A 63 1.69 7.95 -7.30
N GLN A 64 2.01 8.72 -6.27
CA GLN A 64 2.83 8.27 -5.15
C GLN A 64 1.99 7.55 -4.10
N LEU A 65 2.54 6.49 -3.53
CA LEU A 65 1.99 5.68 -2.46
C LEU A 65 2.98 5.69 -1.29
N ASP A 66 2.59 6.24 -0.15
CA ASP A 66 3.34 6.08 1.08
C ASP A 66 2.77 4.87 1.84
N VAL A 67 3.63 3.95 2.24
CA VAL A 67 3.28 2.72 2.94
C VAL A 67 3.92 2.75 4.32
N SER A 68 3.17 2.37 5.34
CA SER A 68 3.70 2.14 6.66
C SER A 68 3.29 0.78 7.21
N ILE A 69 4.18 0.12 7.96
CA ILE A 69 3.88 -1.09 8.71
C ILE A 69 4.28 -0.83 10.16
N THR A 70 3.38 -1.08 11.11
CA THR A 70 3.66 -0.91 12.54
C THR A 70 3.84 -2.25 13.21
N TRP A 71 4.95 -2.43 13.92
CA TRP A 71 5.24 -3.66 14.66
C TRP A 71 6.04 -3.33 15.94
N GLN A 72 5.65 -3.92 17.07
CA GLN A 72 6.26 -3.68 18.40
C GLN A 72 6.42 -2.20 18.78
N GLY A 73 5.44 -1.36 18.41
CA GLY A 73 5.49 0.09 18.69
C GLY A 73 6.48 0.88 17.83
N GLN A 74 7.09 0.26 16.82
CA GLN A 74 7.87 0.93 15.79
C GLN A 74 7.10 0.97 14.48
N THR A 75 7.19 2.08 13.75
CA THR A 75 6.57 2.24 12.43
C THR A 75 7.66 2.34 11.37
N TYR A 76 7.60 1.44 10.40
CA TYR A 76 8.48 1.39 9.24
C TYR A 76 7.75 2.03 8.06
N TYR A 77 8.47 2.83 7.27
CA TYR A 77 7.91 3.55 6.14
C TYR A 77 8.61 3.17 4.83
N ALA A 78 7.85 3.08 3.75
CA ALA A 78 8.34 2.88 2.39
C ALA A 78 7.51 3.72 1.41
N THR A 79 8.08 4.08 0.26
CA THR A 79 7.37 4.80 -0.79
C THR A 79 7.48 4.05 -2.11
N THR A 80 6.40 4.07 -2.89
CA THR A 80 6.36 3.53 -4.26
C THR A 80 5.37 4.35 -5.08
N GLY A 81 5.17 4.00 -6.35
CA GLY A 81 4.20 4.70 -7.17
C GLY A 81 4.09 4.14 -8.58
N PHE A 82 3.12 4.66 -9.32
CA PHE A 82 2.85 4.23 -10.69
C PHE A 82 2.06 5.30 -11.45
N THR A 83 1.97 5.14 -12.77
CA THR A 83 1.21 6.04 -13.65
C THR A 83 0.12 5.24 -14.38
N PRO A 84 -1.18 5.56 -14.21
CA PRO A 84 -2.26 4.91 -14.96
C PRO A 84 -2.20 5.25 -16.46
N HIS A 85 -2.49 4.27 -17.33
CA HIS A 85 -2.54 4.41 -18.79
C HIS A 85 -3.97 4.17 -19.35
#